data_AF-A0A8C2V4C6-F1
#
_entry.id   AF-A0A8C2V4C6-F1
#
_cell.length_a   1.000
_cell.length_b   1.000
_cell.length_c   1.000
_cell.angle_alpha   90.00
_cell.angle_beta   90.00
_cell.angle_gamma   90.00
#
_symmetry.space_group_name_H-M   'P 1'
#
loop_
_entity.id
_entity.type
_entity.pdbx_description
1 polymer ?
#
loop_
_entity_poly.entity_id
_entity_poly.type
_entity_poly.pdbx_seq_one_letter_code
_entity_poly.pdbx_strand_id
1 'polypeptide(L)'
;MKAVRPIDLEWCSQLLPLALGRFWKLWLCELWILLLGSSLNANFLPHEEDVDFINEYVDLHNKLRGKVTPGGANLRFMTWDVALSRTARAWGKKCVFERNIYLEEVQMAHPTISPVGENMWVGPEKEFNASTAITSWYEESKNYTFVNGSCSADCSHYIQLVWDSSYKVGCAVTACSTVGTIKHAAIFICNYAPGGIVTRRPYHAGIFCTQCGGRDRCTDLLCSNADRDQAIYYQFWYPRWEVPRPIVCDPLCMFVLLVRIVCFLLCVMIVLIVQPHFPYIFLEKQMIFTPEESEAEKQMEKGEMKGEEKIEEKKEAKKEPESEKEEEEEKEEEEEREEEEEEEEEEEEEEEEEEEEESS
;
A
#
# COMPACT_ATOMS: atom_id res chain seq x y z
N MET A 1 10.52 97.22 -20.94
CA MET A 1 11.79 96.73 -21.52
C MET A 1 12.07 95.35 -20.94
N LYS A 2 12.19 94.33 -21.82
CA LYS A 2 12.83 92.99 -21.73
C LYS A 2 12.56 92.06 -20.52
N ALA A 3 12.76 90.76 -20.81
CA ALA A 3 12.22 89.58 -20.15
C ALA A 3 13.31 88.63 -19.59
N VAL A 4 12.88 87.45 -19.10
CA VAL A 4 13.50 86.09 -19.12
C VAL A 4 13.78 85.41 -17.73
N ARG A 5 13.33 84.15 -17.59
CA ARG A 5 13.55 83.09 -16.56
C ARG A 5 14.92 82.35 -16.78
N PRO A 6 15.56 81.52 -15.88
CA PRO A 6 15.08 80.18 -15.40
C PRO A 6 15.61 79.68 -13.99
N ILE A 7 14.94 78.78 -13.23
CA ILE A 7 14.99 77.28 -13.03
C ILE A 7 16.10 76.72 -12.07
N ASP A 8 15.64 75.99 -11.02
CA ASP A 8 16.09 74.79 -10.23
C ASP A 8 17.60 74.56 -9.84
N LEU A 9 18.07 73.67 -8.93
CA LEU A 9 17.56 72.50 -8.18
C LEU A 9 18.56 72.10 -7.03
N GLU A 10 18.04 71.51 -5.94
CA GLU A 10 18.60 70.48 -5.01
C GLU A 10 19.97 70.60 -4.28
N TRP A 11 19.98 70.22 -2.98
CA TRP A 11 20.73 69.07 -2.40
C TRP A 11 20.53 69.03 -0.87
N CYS A 12 19.68 68.12 -0.36
CA CYS A 12 19.81 67.56 1.00
C CYS A 12 18.93 66.30 1.15
N SER A 13 19.52 65.13 0.94
CA SER A 13 18.89 63.84 1.24
C SER A 13 19.57 63.23 2.46
N GLN A 14 18.83 63.26 3.58
CA GLN A 14 19.16 62.60 4.84
C GLN A 14 18.95 61.08 4.73
N LEU A 15 19.73 60.35 5.52
CA LEU A 15 19.68 58.90 5.70
C LEU A 15 18.27 58.39 6.03
N LEU A 16 17.83 57.34 5.32
CA LEU A 16 16.60 56.59 5.59
C LEU A 16 16.93 55.26 6.32
N PRO A 17 16.21 54.89 7.39
CA PRO A 17 16.53 53.70 8.18
C PRO A 17 15.97 52.41 7.54
N LEU A 18 16.87 51.50 7.17
CA LEU A 18 16.62 50.18 6.57
C LEU A 18 16.02 49.12 7.54
N ALA A 19 15.55 49.53 8.72
CA ALA A 19 15.13 48.62 9.78
C ALA A 19 13.62 48.33 9.82
N LEU A 20 12.76 49.20 9.27
CA LEU A 20 11.30 49.00 9.34
C LEU A 20 10.78 47.89 8.39
N GLY A 21 11.46 47.64 7.27
CA GLY A 21 11.01 46.69 6.24
C GLY A 21 11.20 45.21 6.59
N ARG A 22 12.07 44.87 7.55
CA ARG A 22 12.31 43.46 7.96
C ARG A 22 11.27 42.92 8.92
N PHE A 23 10.76 43.76 9.84
CA PHE A 23 9.73 43.35 10.79
C PHE A 23 8.37 43.12 10.13
N TRP A 24 8.03 43.91 9.12
CA TRP A 24 6.78 43.76 8.37
C TRP A 24 6.77 42.49 7.49
N LYS A 25 7.93 42.07 6.97
CA LYS A 25 8.05 40.83 6.18
C LYS A 25 7.89 39.56 7.02
N LEU A 26 8.44 39.54 8.23
CA LEU A 26 8.28 38.39 9.14
C LEU A 26 6.84 38.25 9.64
N TRP A 27 6.18 39.37 9.97
CA TRP A 27 4.78 39.35 10.41
C TRP A 27 3.82 38.93 9.29
N LEU A 28 4.09 39.33 8.05
CA LEU A 28 3.35 38.87 6.88
C LEU A 28 3.58 37.37 6.62
N CYS A 29 4.80 36.85 6.78
CA CYS A 29 5.07 35.40 6.64
C CYS A 29 4.33 34.58 7.71
N GLU A 30 4.34 35.01 8.98
CA GLU A 30 3.58 34.34 10.06
C GLU A 30 2.07 34.38 9.79
N LEU A 31 1.53 35.51 9.32
CA LEU A 31 0.13 35.63 8.94
C LEU A 31 -0.23 34.73 7.75
N TRP A 32 0.65 34.60 6.76
CA TRP A 32 0.50 33.69 5.62
C TRP A 32 0.59 32.22 6.04
N ILE A 33 1.46 31.85 6.98
CA ILE A 33 1.55 30.49 7.55
C ILE A 33 0.28 30.16 8.34
N LEU A 34 -0.26 31.11 9.12
CA LEU A 34 -1.53 30.95 9.84
C LEU A 34 -2.75 30.88 8.91
N LEU A 35 -2.74 31.64 7.80
CA LEU A 35 -3.77 31.58 6.75
C LEU A 35 -3.71 30.28 5.92
N LEU A 36 -2.51 29.77 5.63
CA LEU A 36 -2.30 28.46 5.02
C LEU A 36 -2.73 27.32 5.97
N GLY A 37 -2.48 27.45 7.27
CA GLY A 37 -2.91 26.48 8.29
C GLY A 37 -4.44 26.46 8.51
N SER A 38 -5.14 27.57 8.30
CA SER A 38 -6.59 27.67 8.50
C SER A 38 -7.44 27.16 7.32
N SER A 39 -6.79 26.79 6.20
CA SER A 39 -7.47 26.37 4.96
C SER A 39 -7.49 24.85 4.75
N LEU A 40 -6.89 24.06 5.65
CA LEU A 40 -6.85 22.60 5.60
C LEU A 40 -7.90 22.00 6.54
N ASN A 41 -9.16 22.43 6.42
CA ASN A 41 -10.28 21.66 6.97
C ASN A 41 -10.77 20.68 5.90
N ALA A 42 -9.84 19.87 5.37
CA ALA A 42 -10.19 18.71 4.59
C ALA A 42 -10.57 17.63 5.61
N ASN A 43 -11.85 17.23 5.65
CA ASN A 43 -12.28 16.05 6.37
C ASN A 43 -11.68 14.84 5.65
N PHE A 44 -10.41 14.55 5.93
CA PHE A 44 -9.76 13.36 5.45
C PHE A 44 -10.31 12.16 6.23
N LEU A 45 -10.51 11.05 5.53
CA LEU A 45 -10.77 9.79 6.20
C LEU A 45 -9.64 9.47 7.19
N PRO A 46 -9.95 8.84 8.33
CA PRO A 46 -8.95 8.51 9.32
C PRO A 46 -7.89 7.56 8.79
N HIS A 47 -6.66 7.81 9.21
CA HIS A 47 -5.56 6.86 9.00
C HIS A 47 -5.75 5.66 9.93
N GLU A 48 -5.41 4.46 9.47
CA GLU A 48 -5.64 3.21 10.20
C GLU A 48 -4.81 3.07 11.49
N GLU A 49 -3.76 3.87 11.65
CA GLU A 49 -2.94 3.94 12.86
C GLU A 49 -3.35 5.10 13.81
N ASP A 50 -4.46 5.80 13.54
CA ASP A 50 -4.97 6.85 14.43
C ASP A 50 -5.61 6.25 15.70
N VAL A 51 -5.11 6.66 16.86
CA VAL A 51 -5.46 6.08 18.16
C VAL A 51 -6.93 6.31 18.53
N ASP A 52 -7.49 7.47 18.19
CA ASP A 52 -8.88 7.78 18.55
C ASP A 52 -9.84 6.87 17.78
N PHE A 53 -9.55 6.63 16.50
CA PHE A 53 -10.33 5.71 15.65
C PHE A 53 -10.14 4.25 16.05
N ILE A 54 -8.91 3.83 16.37
CA ILE A 54 -8.64 2.47 16.87
C ILE A 54 -9.49 2.16 18.10
N ASN A 55 -9.51 3.08 19.07
CA ASN A 55 -10.30 2.92 20.29
C ASN A 55 -11.79 2.85 19.98
N GLU A 56 -12.32 3.73 19.12
CA GLU A 56 -13.73 3.69 18.70
C GLU A 56 -14.11 2.30 18.14
N TYR A 57 -13.27 1.74 17.27
CA TYR A 57 -13.59 0.49 16.60
C TYR A 57 -13.57 -0.67 17.59
N VAL A 58 -12.48 -0.80 18.35
CA VAL A 58 -12.33 -1.90 19.32
C VAL A 58 -13.40 -1.84 20.41
N ASP A 59 -13.66 -0.64 20.96
CA ASP A 59 -14.65 -0.46 22.01
C ASP A 59 -16.05 -0.79 21.51
N LEU A 60 -16.40 -0.39 20.29
CA LEU A 60 -17.70 -0.71 19.71
C LEU A 60 -17.86 -2.21 19.45
N HIS A 61 -16.83 -2.88 18.90
CA HIS A 61 -16.84 -4.34 18.73
C HIS A 61 -17.08 -5.05 20.06
N ASN A 62 -16.30 -4.72 21.10
CA ASN A 62 -16.42 -5.33 22.42
C ASN A 62 -17.77 -5.02 23.07
N LYS A 63 -18.27 -3.79 22.97
CA LYS A 63 -19.59 -3.39 23.46
C LYS A 63 -20.72 -4.18 22.82
N LEU A 64 -20.64 -4.45 21.51
CA LEU A 64 -21.65 -5.22 20.79
C LEU A 64 -21.55 -6.72 21.11
N ARG A 65 -20.34 -7.27 21.20
CA ARG A 65 -20.09 -8.65 21.65
C ARG A 65 -20.63 -8.90 23.06
N GLY A 66 -20.47 -7.94 23.98
CA GLY A 66 -21.04 -8.01 25.34
C GLY A 66 -22.56 -7.85 25.43
N LYS A 67 -23.26 -7.60 24.31
CA LYS A 67 -24.72 -7.34 24.26
C LYS A 67 -25.52 -8.41 23.51
N VAL A 68 -24.87 -9.46 23.03
CA VAL A 68 -25.54 -10.50 22.24
C VAL A 68 -26.65 -11.21 23.04
N THR A 69 -27.67 -11.66 22.32
CA THR A 69 -28.75 -12.47 22.86
C THR A 69 -28.96 -13.69 21.95
N PRO A 70 -28.87 -14.94 22.48
CA PRO A 70 -28.54 -15.30 23.86
C PRO A 70 -27.14 -14.85 24.29
N GLY A 71 -26.88 -14.77 25.60
CA GLY A 71 -25.57 -14.35 26.11
C GLY A 71 -24.44 -15.27 25.66
N GLY A 72 -23.27 -14.72 25.36
CA GLY A 72 -22.10 -15.48 24.93
C GLY A 72 -21.23 -15.93 26.11
N ALA A 73 -21.20 -17.22 26.40
CA ALA A 73 -20.48 -17.78 27.54
C ALA A 73 -18.95 -17.80 27.37
N ASN A 74 -18.47 -17.80 26.12
CA ASN A 74 -17.06 -17.99 25.76
C ASN A 74 -16.51 -16.92 24.79
N LEU A 75 -17.21 -15.79 24.63
CA LEU A 75 -16.78 -14.71 23.73
C LEU A 75 -15.48 -14.08 24.23
N ARG A 76 -14.44 -14.05 23.38
CA ARG A 76 -13.17 -13.42 23.71
C ARG A 76 -13.23 -11.90 23.58
N PHE A 77 -12.51 -11.22 24.47
CA PHE A 77 -12.23 -9.79 24.37
C PHE A 77 -11.37 -9.53 23.12
N MET A 78 -11.72 -8.51 22.36
CA MET A 78 -11.08 -8.17 21.10
C MET A 78 -10.11 -7.01 21.28
N THR A 79 -8.96 -7.08 20.63
CA THR A 79 -7.92 -6.05 20.68
C THR A 79 -7.41 -5.71 19.28
N TRP A 80 -6.83 -4.53 19.13
CA TRP A 80 -6.30 -4.08 17.84
C TRP A 80 -5.11 -4.92 17.39
N ASP A 81 -5.03 -5.14 16.08
CA ASP A 81 -3.88 -5.72 15.39
C ASP A 81 -3.53 -4.90 14.15
N VAL A 82 -2.30 -4.37 14.14
CA VAL A 82 -1.80 -3.49 13.07
C VAL A 82 -1.56 -4.25 11.76
N ALA A 83 -1.26 -5.54 11.80
CA ALA A 83 -1.14 -6.32 10.57
C ALA A 83 -2.50 -6.42 9.89
N LEU A 84 -3.56 -6.76 10.64
CA LEU A 84 -4.91 -6.82 10.08
C LEU A 84 -5.37 -5.49 9.47
N SER A 85 -5.04 -4.35 10.10
CA SER A 85 -5.42 -3.03 9.55
C SER A 85 -4.69 -2.70 8.25
N ARG A 86 -3.41 -3.13 8.13
CA ARG A 86 -2.64 -2.99 6.88
C ARG A 86 -3.20 -3.87 5.77
N THR A 87 -3.66 -5.08 6.08
CA THR A 87 -4.39 -5.95 5.14
C THR A 87 -5.66 -5.29 4.64
N ALA A 88 -6.49 -4.79 5.56
CA ALA A 88 -7.72 -4.09 5.24
C ALA A 88 -7.46 -2.87 4.34
N ARG A 89 -6.43 -2.08 4.66
CA ARG A 89 -6.02 -0.93 3.84
C ARG A 89 -5.56 -1.38 2.44
N ALA A 90 -4.69 -2.37 2.37
CA ALA A 90 -4.15 -2.88 1.12
C ALA A 90 -5.26 -3.39 0.19
N TRP A 91 -6.24 -4.10 0.73
CA TRP A 91 -7.40 -4.56 -0.04
C TRP A 91 -8.30 -3.38 -0.44
N GLY A 92 -8.58 -2.45 0.48
CA GLY A 92 -9.39 -1.27 0.22
C GLY A 92 -8.85 -0.36 -0.89
N LYS A 93 -7.52 -0.30 -1.08
CA LYS A 93 -6.89 0.42 -2.22
C LYS A 93 -7.30 -0.10 -3.59
N LYS A 94 -7.77 -1.34 -3.69
CA LYS A 94 -8.29 -1.91 -4.94
C LYS A 94 -9.66 -1.35 -5.32
N CYS A 95 -10.39 -0.75 -4.38
CA CYS A 95 -11.71 -0.16 -4.60
C CYS A 95 -12.73 -1.13 -5.21
N VAL A 96 -12.71 -2.39 -4.77
CA VAL A 96 -13.66 -3.45 -5.15
C VAL A 96 -14.46 -3.92 -3.94
N PHE A 97 -15.74 -4.24 -4.13
CA PHE A 97 -16.60 -4.79 -3.08
C PHE A 97 -16.68 -6.32 -3.21
N GLU A 98 -15.52 -6.94 -3.04
CA GLU A 98 -15.30 -8.39 -3.19
C GLU A 98 -14.41 -8.87 -2.04
N ARG A 99 -14.62 -10.12 -1.60
CA ARG A 99 -13.82 -10.73 -0.52
C ARG A 99 -12.35 -10.80 -0.93
N ASN A 100 -11.45 -10.53 0.01
CA ASN A 100 -10.02 -10.74 -0.20
C ASN A 100 -9.68 -12.21 -0.42
N ILE A 101 -9.05 -12.51 -1.56
CA ILE A 101 -8.71 -13.89 -1.98
C ILE A 101 -7.59 -14.51 -1.14
N TYR A 102 -6.82 -13.71 -0.40
CA TYR A 102 -5.64 -14.15 0.34
C TYR A 102 -5.89 -14.44 1.82
N LEU A 103 -7.15 -14.50 2.24
CA LEU A 103 -7.55 -14.59 3.65
C LEU A 103 -7.25 -15.94 4.29
N GLU A 104 -7.14 -17.00 3.50
CA GLU A 104 -6.89 -18.37 3.97
C GLU A 104 -5.38 -18.69 4.08
N GLU A 105 -4.51 -17.89 3.48
CA GLU A 105 -3.07 -18.13 3.44
C GLU A 105 -2.32 -17.39 4.56
N VAL A 106 -1.51 -18.13 5.32
CA VAL A 106 -0.57 -17.54 6.30
C VAL A 106 0.45 -16.68 5.58
N GLN A 107 0.89 -15.59 6.20
CA GLN A 107 1.83 -14.58 5.64
C GLN A 107 1.26 -13.73 4.51
N MET A 108 0.08 -14.05 3.98
CA MET A 108 -0.57 -13.26 2.93
C MET A 108 -1.54 -12.22 3.52
N ALA A 109 -2.44 -12.62 4.42
CA ALA A 109 -3.36 -11.70 5.11
C ALA A 109 -2.93 -11.33 6.53
N HIS A 110 -2.05 -12.12 7.17
CA HIS A 110 -1.49 -11.85 8.51
C HIS A 110 -0.17 -12.62 8.68
N PRO A 111 0.84 -12.13 9.43
CA PRO A 111 2.15 -12.78 9.52
C PRO A 111 2.13 -14.19 10.15
N THR A 112 1.19 -14.44 11.07
CA THR A 112 1.24 -15.62 11.95
C THR A 112 -0.09 -16.34 12.17
N ILE A 113 -1.22 -15.80 11.68
CA ILE A 113 -2.56 -16.31 12.00
C ILE A 113 -3.32 -16.47 10.69
N SER A 114 -3.89 -17.64 10.48
CA SER A 114 -4.84 -17.95 9.41
C SER A 114 -5.92 -18.90 9.98
N PRO A 115 -7.15 -18.88 9.45
CA PRO A 115 -7.65 -17.94 8.44
C PRO A 115 -7.93 -16.55 9.04
N VAL A 116 -8.05 -15.55 8.17
CA VAL A 116 -8.43 -14.18 8.51
C VAL A 116 -9.87 -13.94 8.07
N GLY A 117 -10.71 -13.45 8.98
CA GLY A 117 -12.07 -13.04 8.67
C GLY A 117 -12.12 -11.64 8.05
N GLU A 118 -13.21 -11.30 7.37
CA GLU A 118 -13.38 -9.99 6.74
C GLU A 118 -14.84 -9.54 6.80
N ASN A 119 -15.05 -8.30 7.22
CA ASN A 119 -16.30 -7.57 7.00
C ASN A 119 -16.02 -6.34 6.16
N MET A 120 -16.93 -6.04 5.23
CA MET A 120 -16.83 -4.88 4.36
C MET A 120 -18.09 -4.02 4.45
N TRP A 121 -17.91 -2.71 4.32
CA TRP A 121 -18.98 -1.74 4.16
C TRP A 121 -18.61 -0.81 3.01
N VAL A 122 -19.59 -0.46 2.19
CA VAL A 122 -19.43 0.50 1.10
C VAL A 122 -20.57 1.51 1.12
N GLY A 123 -20.25 2.77 0.91
CA GLY A 123 -21.23 3.84 0.82
C GLY A 123 -20.60 5.15 0.35
N PRO A 124 -21.38 6.23 0.22
CA PRO A 124 -20.83 7.55 -0.10
C PRO A 124 -19.80 7.99 0.96
N GLU A 125 -18.65 8.50 0.53
CA GLU A 125 -17.54 8.89 1.42
C GLU A 125 -17.98 9.88 2.50
N LYS A 126 -18.85 10.83 2.13
CA LYS A 126 -19.38 11.86 3.05
C LYS A 126 -20.32 11.32 4.12
N GLU A 127 -20.84 10.11 3.94
CA GLU A 127 -21.75 9.44 4.87
C GLU A 127 -21.01 8.41 5.74
N PHE A 128 -19.72 8.18 5.47
CA PHE A 128 -18.94 7.22 6.23
C PHE A 128 -18.86 7.63 7.70
N ASN A 129 -19.22 6.68 8.54
CA ASN A 129 -19.01 6.72 9.98
C ASN A 129 -18.80 5.28 10.43
N ALA A 130 -17.67 4.99 11.07
CA ALA A 130 -17.31 3.64 11.47
C ALA A 130 -18.33 3.04 12.45
N SER A 131 -18.84 3.84 13.40
CA SER A 131 -19.92 3.41 14.28
C SER A 131 -21.17 3.00 13.51
N THR A 132 -21.52 3.72 12.44
CA THR A 132 -22.67 3.36 11.59
C THR A 132 -22.40 2.05 10.83
N ALA A 133 -21.21 1.89 10.25
CA ALA A 133 -20.84 0.68 9.52
C ALA A 133 -20.85 -0.56 10.43
N ILE A 134 -20.15 -0.51 11.57
CA ILE A 134 -20.08 -1.62 12.54
C ILE A 134 -21.47 -1.93 13.12
N THR A 135 -22.28 -0.90 13.40
CA THR A 135 -23.66 -1.13 13.87
C THR A 135 -24.51 -1.79 12.79
N SER A 136 -24.35 -1.42 11.51
CA SER A 136 -25.08 -2.05 10.41
C SER A 136 -24.78 -3.54 10.29
N TRP A 137 -23.52 -3.95 10.46
CA TRP A 137 -23.12 -5.36 10.53
C TRP A 137 -23.78 -6.08 11.71
N TYR A 138 -23.84 -5.44 12.89
CA TYR A 138 -24.51 -6.01 14.04
C TYR A 138 -26.03 -6.13 13.87
N GLU A 139 -26.66 -5.23 13.13
CA GLU A 139 -28.10 -5.24 12.89
C GLU A 139 -28.58 -6.45 12.09
N GLU A 140 -27.68 -7.14 11.37
CA GLU A 140 -28.01 -8.42 10.73
C GLU A 140 -28.34 -9.53 11.74
N SER A 141 -28.08 -9.31 13.04
CA SER A 141 -28.63 -10.14 14.13
C SER A 141 -30.15 -10.33 14.03
N LYS A 142 -30.89 -9.36 13.46
CA LYS A 142 -32.33 -9.46 13.20
C LYS A 142 -32.68 -10.58 12.20
N ASN A 143 -31.73 -10.95 11.34
CA ASN A 143 -31.87 -12.01 10.33
C ASN A 143 -31.34 -13.35 10.83
N TYR A 144 -30.58 -13.38 11.93
CA TYR A 144 -29.95 -14.59 12.46
C TYR A 144 -30.81 -15.28 13.52
N THR A 145 -31.12 -16.56 13.32
CA THR A 145 -31.79 -17.39 14.32
C THR A 145 -30.77 -18.27 15.03
N PHE A 146 -30.44 -17.96 16.29
CA PHE A 146 -29.40 -18.68 17.03
C PHE A 146 -29.73 -20.16 17.27
N VAL A 147 -31.01 -20.50 17.48
CA VAL A 147 -31.44 -21.86 17.85
C VAL A 147 -31.05 -22.89 16.81
N ASN A 148 -31.23 -22.60 15.52
CA ASN A 148 -30.89 -23.50 14.41
C ASN A 148 -29.67 -23.02 13.61
N GLY A 149 -29.10 -21.86 13.95
CA GLY A 149 -27.95 -21.29 13.25
C GLY A 149 -28.25 -20.80 11.84
N SER A 150 -29.52 -20.59 11.49
CA SER A 150 -29.94 -20.21 10.14
C SER A 150 -30.09 -18.70 9.99
N CYS A 151 -29.92 -18.20 8.77
CA CYS A 151 -30.17 -16.80 8.43
C CYS A 151 -31.34 -16.67 7.45
N SER A 152 -32.26 -15.74 7.72
CA SER A 152 -33.35 -15.41 6.80
C SER A 152 -32.94 -14.52 5.64
N ALA A 153 -31.78 -13.86 5.77
CA ALA A 153 -31.10 -13.04 4.78
C ALA A 153 -29.59 -13.06 5.10
N ASP A 154 -28.76 -12.28 4.43
CA ASP A 154 -27.35 -12.18 4.81
C ASP A 154 -27.20 -11.71 6.28
N CYS A 155 -26.27 -12.37 6.94
CA CYS A 155 -25.97 -12.32 8.37
C CYS A 155 -24.48 -12.56 8.64
N SER A 156 -23.68 -12.67 7.56
CA SER A 156 -22.28 -13.05 7.61
C SER A 156 -21.47 -12.02 8.42
N HIS A 157 -21.77 -10.73 8.26
CA HIS A 157 -21.08 -9.68 9.01
C HIS A 157 -21.38 -9.76 10.51
N TYR A 158 -22.64 -10.00 10.89
CA TYR A 158 -23.00 -10.23 12.30
C TYR A 158 -22.26 -11.44 12.87
N ILE A 159 -22.28 -12.58 12.17
CA ILE A 159 -21.64 -13.83 12.61
C ILE A 159 -20.15 -13.60 12.87
N GLN A 160 -19.43 -12.94 11.95
CA GLN A 160 -18.01 -12.65 12.11
C GLN A 160 -17.76 -11.68 13.29
N LEU A 161 -18.58 -10.64 13.44
CA LEU A 161 -18.44 -9.65 14.53
C LEU A 161 -18.54 -10.32 15.91
N VAL A 162 -19.44 -11.30 16.05
CA VAL A 162 -19.67 -12.05 17.30
C VAL A 162 -18.99 -13.41 17.36
N TRP A 163 -18.00 -13.65 16.49
CA TRP A 163 -17.29 -14.93 16.49
C TRP A 163 -16.45 -15.09 17.76
N ASP A 164 -16.64 -16.17 18.50
CA ASP A 164 -16.04 -16.38 19.83
C ASP A 164 -14.52 -16.47 19.80
N SER A 165 -13.96 -17.08 18.77
CA SER A 165 -12.52 -17.31 18.67
C SER A 165 -11.77 -16.08 18.17
N SER A 166 -12.42 -15.17 17.45
CA SER A 166 -11.82 -13.91 16.95
C SER A 166 -11.54 -12.96 18.10
N TYR A 167 -10.27 -12.64 18.32
CA TYR A 167 -9.80 -11.77 19.41
C TYR A 167 -8.88 -10.64 18.94
N LYS A 168 -8.47 -10.64 17.67
CA LYS A 168 -7.80 -9.53 17.01
C LYS A 168 -8.69 -8.95 15.92
N VAL A 169 -8.65 -7.63 15.79
CA VAL A 169 -9.30 -6.89 14.69
C VAL A 169 -8.38 -5.78 14.21
N GLY A 170 -8.37 -5.55 12.91
CA GLY A 170 -7.75 -4.37 12.32
C GLY A 170 -8.58 -3.89 11.14
N CYS A 171 -8.84 -2.60 11.09
CA CYS A 171 -9.72 -2.00 10.10
C CYS A 171 -9.04 -0.86 9.36
N ALA A 172 -9.52 -0.56 8.16
CA ALA A 172 -9.13 0.60 7.38
C ALA A 172 -10.31 1.11 6.56
N VAL A 173 -10.32 2.42 6.29
CA VAL A 173 -11.25 3.03 5.34
C VAL A 173 -10.46 3.68 4.21
N THR A 174 -10.91 3.46 2.98
CA THR A 174 -10.27 4.00 1.77
C THR A 174 -11.28 4.78 0.96
N ALA A 175 -10.93 6.01 0.58
CA ALA A 175 -11.70 6.79 -0.39
C ALA A 175 -11.45 6.25 -1.80
N CYS A 176 -12.53 6.02 -2.53
CA CYS A 176 -12.54 5.44 -3.86
C CYS A 176 -13.33 6.34 -4.81
N SER A 177 -12.80 6.55 -6.01
CA SER A 177 -13.49 7.34 -7.02
C SER A 177 -14.84 6.71 -7.41
N THR A 178 -14.88 5.38 -7.51
CA THR A 178 -16.10 4.59 -7.71
C THR A 178 -15.90 3.18 -7.13
N VAL A 179 -16.95 2.62 -6.51
CA VAL A 179 -17.03 1.20 -6.14
C VAL A 179 -18.40 0.70 -6.60
N GLY A 180 -18.44 -0.28 -7.51
CA GLY A 180 -19.68 -0.69 -8.18
C GLY A 180 -20.36 0.50 -8.86
N THR A 181 -21.55 0.87 -8.38
CA THR A 181 -22.33 2.01 -8.90
C THR A 181 -22.18 3.30 -8.08
N ILE A 182 -21.47 3.26 -6.96
CA ILE A 182 -21.35 4.38 -6.00
C ILE A 182 -20.13 5.23 -6.39
N LYS A 183 -20.35 6.51 -6.69
CA LYS A 183 -19.28 7.49 -6.96
C LYS A 183 -18.86 8.19 -5.67
N HIS A 184 -17.58 8.58 -5.58
CA HIS A 184 -17.00 9.16 -4.36
C HIS A 184 -17.34 8.29 -3.15
N ALA A 185 -17.00 7.00 -3.25
CA ALA A 185 -17.31 5.99 -2.27
C ALA A 185 -16.24 5.94 -1.19
N ALA A 186 -16.62 5.52 0.01
CA ALA A 186 -15.71 4.98 1.01
C ALA A 186 -15.93 3.47 1.10
N ILE A 187 -14.83 2.72 1.10
CA ILE A 187 -14.82 1.31 1.43
C ILE A 187 -14.18 1.13 2.80
N PHE A 188 -14.92 0.54 3.74
CA PHE A 188 -14.46 0.27 5.10
C PHE A 188 -14.37 -1.22 5.31
N ILE A 189 -13.20 -1.69 5.72
CA ILE A 189 -12.89 -3.11 5.82
C ILE A 189 -12.36 -3.35 7.22
N CYS A 190 -12.85 -4.38 7.89
CA CYS A 190 -12.30 -4.90 9.12
C CYS A 190 -11.89 -6.36 8.92
N ASN A 191 -10.63 -6.68 9.16
CA ASN A 191 -10.14 -8.04 9.19
C ASN A 191 -10.06 -8.56 10.63
N TYR A 192 -10.34 -9.84 10.83
CA TYR A 192 -10.46 -10.49 12.15
C TYR A 192 -9.56 -11.71 12.23
N ALA A 193 -8.87 -11.91 13.36
CA ALA A 193 -8.03 -13.08 13.54
C ALA A 193 -8.25 -13.80 14.90
N PRO A 194 -8.36 -15.14 14.88
CA PRO A 194 -8.69 -15.98 13.72
C PRO A 194 -10.05 -15.59 13.11
N GLY A 195 -10.21 -15.85 11.82
CA GLY A 195 -11.48 -15.67 11.09
C GLY A 195 -12.57 -16.62 11.54
N GLY A 196 -13.82 -16.22 11.31
CA GLY A 196 -14.99 -17.05 11.51
C GLY A 196 -15.20 -18.01 10.34
N ILE A 197 -15.46 -19.28 10.64
CA ILE A 197 -15.81 -20.31 9.66
C ILE A 197 -17.20 -20.82 10.02
N VAL A 198 -18.19 -20.65 9.14
CA VAL A 198 -19.62 -20.92 9.41
C VAL A 198 -19.95 -22.42 9.41
N THR A 199 -19.19 -23.22 10.16
CA THR A 199 -19.44 -24.64 10.42
C THR A 199 -20.22 -24.86 11.72
N ARG A 200 -20.36 -23.81 12.54
CA ARG A 200 -21.04 -23.84 13.84
C ARG A 200 -21.66 -22.49 14.19
N ARG A 201 -22.41 -22.46 15.29
CA ARG A 201 -22.85 -21.20 15.90
C ARG A 201 -21.64 -20.33 16.27
N PRO A 202 -21.76 -18.99 16.19
CA PRO A 202 -20.63 -18.09 16.40
C PRO A 202 -20.06 -18.12 17.81
N TYR A 203 -20.86 -18.52 18.81
CA TYR A 203 -20.45 -18.63 20.20
C TYR A 203 -21.30 -19.66 20.95
N HIS A 204 -20.91 -19.97 22.19
CA HIS A 204 -21.67 -20.82 23.08
C HIS A 204 -22.69 -19.99 23.86
N ALA A 205 -23.98 -20.30 23.73
CA ALA A 205 -25.02 -19.63 24.52
C ALA A 205 -24.89 -19.99 26.01
N GLY A 206 -25.00 -18.98 26.87
CA GLY A 206 -25.02 -19.15 28.32
C GLY A 206 -24.86 -17.85 29.08
N ILE A 207 -24.58 -17.96 30.38
CA ILE A 207 -24.21 -16.81 31.18
C ILE A 207 -22.81 -16.34 30.73
N PHE A 208 -22.66 -15.03 30.56
CA PHE A 208 -21.40 -14.41 30.16
C PHE A 208 -20.23 -14.92 31.00
N CYS A 209 -19.11 -15.19 30.32
CA CYS A 209 -17.86 -15.65 30.91
C CYS A 209 -17.89 -17.00 31.66
N THR A 210 -18.96 -17.80 31.57
CA THR A 210 -19.00 -19.13 32.24
C THR A 210 -18.18 -20.20 31.54
N GLN A 211 -17.77 -19.96 30.29
CA GLN A 211 -16.98 -20.89 29.48
C GLN A 211 -15.68 -20.23 28.97
N CYS A 212 -15.11 -19.29 29.75
CA CYS A 212 -13.79 -18.75 29.47
C CYS A 212 -12.67 -19.77 29.77
N GLY A 213 -11.47 -19.53 29.22
CA GLY A 213 -10.27 -20.31 29.56
C GLY A 213 -9.90 -20.16 31.04
N GLY A 214 -9.20 -21.15 31.62
CA GLY A 214 -8.88 -21.15 33.05
C GLY A 214 -7.97 -20.00 33.53
N ARG A 215 -7.23 -19.34 32.62
CA ARG A 215 -6.41 -18.15 32.90
C ARG A 215 -7.10 -16.83 32.52
N ASP A 216 -8.30 -16.89 31.95
CA ASP A 216 -9.01 -15.72 31.46
C ASP A 216 -9.75 -15.03 32.61
N ARG A 217 -9.92 -13.71 32.49
CA ARG A 217 -10.73 -12.89 33.38
C ARG A 217 -12.00 -12.47 32.63
N CYS A 218 -13.07 -12.18 33.37
CA CYS A 218 -14.26 -11.59 32.77
C CYS A 218 -14.12 -10.06 32.80
N THR A 219 -13.98 -9.46 31.63
CA THR A 219 -13.90 -8.01 31.43
C THR A 219 -15.01 -7.61 30.46
N ASP A 220 -15.89 -6.71 30.88
CA ASP A 220 -17.01 -6.22 30.04
C ASP A 220 -17.85 -7.34 29.43
N LEU A 221 -18.09 -8.40 30.21
CA LEU A 221 -18.83 -9.61 29.81
C LEU A 221 -18.14 -10.47 28.73
N LEU A 222 -16.83 -10.28 28.55
CA LEU A 222 -15.99 -11.02 27.61
C LEU A 222 -14.79 -11.67 28.33
N CYS A 223 -14.31 -12.78 27.78
CA CYS A 223 -13.13 -13.49 28.26
C CYS A 223 -11.87 -12.73 27.85
N SER A 224 -11.20 -12.05 28.78
CA SER A 224 -9.93 -11.34 28.58
C SER A 224 -8.74 -12.16 29.07
N ASN A 225 -7.59 -12.03 28.41
CA ASN A 225 -6.36 -12.74 28.74
C ASN A 225 -5.15 -11.86 28.41
N ALA A 226 -4.29 -11.60 29.40
CA ALA A 226 -3.16 -10.68 29.23
C ALA A 226 -2.18 -11.09 28.11
N ASP A 227 -1.91 -12.39 27.95
CA ASP A 227 -0.97 -12.89 26.93
C ASP A 227 -1.53 -12.72 25.51
N ARG A 228 -2.86 -12.88 25.37
CA ARG A 228 -3.57 -12.81 24.08
C ARG A 228 -3.92 -11.37 23.69
N ASP A 229 -4.30 -10.57 24.68
CA ASP A 229 -4.82 -9.21 24.49
C ASP A 229 -3.69 -8.17 24.37
N GLN A 230 -2.43 -8.57 24.55
CA GLN A 230 -1.28 -7.68 24.33
C GLN A 230 -1.27 -7.11 22.91
N ALA A 231 -0.92 -5.83 22.79
CA ALA A 231 -0.71 -5.20 21.49
C ALA A 231 0.62 -5.71 20.88
N ILE A 232 0.53 -6.37 19.72
CA ILE A 232 1.70 -6.84 18.98
C ILE A 232 1.99 -5.80 17.90
N TYR A 233 3.24 -5.33 17.85
CA TYR A 233 3.67 -4.36 16.85
C TYR A 233 4.47 -5.05 15.74
N TYR A 234 3.97 -4.96 14.51
CA TYR A 234 4.62 -5.52 13.33
C TYR A 234 5.28 -4.41 12.51
N GLN A 235 6.47 -3.97 12.92
CA GLN A 235 7.13 -2.80 12.33
C GLN A 235 7.28 -2.87 10.79
N PHE A 236 7.59 -4.05 10.26
CA PHE A 236 7.93 -4.25 8.84
C PHE A 236 6.97 -5.15 8.08
N TRP A 237 5.82 -5.48 8.66
CA TRP A 237 4.86 -6.36 8.00
C TRP A 237 3.87 -5.59 7.14
N TYR A 238 3.77 -5.97 5.88
CA TYR A 238 2.80 -5.51 4.90
C TYR A 238 2.44 -6.69 3.99
N PRO A 239 1.18 -6.80 3.53
CA PRO A 239 0.81 -7.83 2.58
C PRO A 239 1.68 -7.76 1.32
N ARG A 240 2.21 -8.90 0.88
CA ARG A 240 3.15 -8.95 -0.27
C ARG A 240 2.51 -8.45 -1.57
N TRP A 241 1.19 -8.60 -1.68
CA TRP A 241 0.36 -8.20 -2.81
C TRP A 241 -0.16 -6.75 -2.73
N GLU A 242 0.23 -5.96 -1.73
CA GLU A 242 -0.15 -4.54 -1.65
C GLU A 242 0.53 -3.70 -2.75
N VAL A 243 -0.26 -2.99 -3.56
CA VAL A 243 0.23 -2.12 -4.64
C VAL A 243 -0.42 -0.72 -4.55
N PRO A 244 0.35 0.38 -4.67
CA PRO A 244 1.82 0.42 -4.61
C PRO A 244 2.30 0.00 -3.21
N ARG A 245 3.41 -0.75 -3.16
CA ARG A 245 3.98 -1.15 -1.87
C ARG A 245 4.38 0.09 -1.06
N PRO A 246 4.02 0.15 0.24
CA PRO A 246 4.52 1.18 1.12
C PRO A 246 6.05 1.18 1.10
N ILE A 247 6.66 2.36 1.08
CA ILE A 247 8.11 2.48 1.19
C ILE A 247 8.46 2.21 2.64
N VAL A 248 8.89 1.00 2.93
CA VAL A 248 9.38 0.61 4.24
C VAL A 248 10.89 0.62 4.18
N CYS A 249 11.51 1.63 4.78
CA CYS A 249 12.96 1.66 4.93
C CYS A 249 13.34 1.17 6.31
N ASP A 250 14.07 0.06 6.34
CA ASP A 250 14.76 -0.39 7.53
C ASP A 250 15.85 0.64 7.94
N PRO A 251 16.41 0.54 9.16
CA PRO A 251 17.46 1.45 9.59
C PRO A 251 18.66 1.52 8.65
N LEU A 252 18.95 0.42 7.93
CA LEU A 252 20.02 0.33 6.94
C LEU A 252 19.68 1.13 5.67
N CYS A 253 18.46 1.02 5.13
CA CYS A 253 17.96 1.85 4.04
C CYS A 253 18.05 3.33 4.41
N MET A 254 17.57 3.70 5.61
CA MET A 254 17.60 5.09 6.08
C MET A 254 19.04 5.61 6.19
N PHE A 255 19.96 4.78 6.68
CA PHE A 255 21.39 5.11 6.70
C PHE A 255 21.95 5.31 5.29
N VAL A 256 21.66 4.40 4.35
CA VAL A 256 22.10 4.52 2.95
C VAL A 256 21.54 5.78 2.29
N LEU A 257 20.27 6.10 2.50
CA LEU A 257 19.64 7.33 2.00
C LEU A 257 20.32 8.58 2.59
N LEU A 258 20.59 8.59 3.89
CA LEU A 258 21.26 9.70 4.56
C LEU A 258 22.69 9.87 4.03
N VAL A 259 23.44 8.79 3.88
CA VAL A 259 24.79 8.80 3.28
C VAL A 259 24.74 9.34 1.86
N ARG A 260 23.77 8.91 1.04
CA ARG A 260 23.62 9.43 -0.33
C ARG A 260 23.34 10.93 -0.35
N ILE A 261 22.45 11.42 0.52
CA ILE A 261 22.13 12.85 0.64
C ILE A 261 23.37 13.63 1.10
N VAL A 262 24.10 13.13 2.10
CA VAL A 262 25.32 13.78 2.60
C VAL A 262 26.40 13.81 1.52
N CYS A 263 26.64 12.72 0.80
CA CYS A 263 27.59 12.68 -0.31
C CYS A 263 27.20 13.66 -1.42
N PHE A 264 25.92 13.75 -1.78
CA PHE A 264 25.44 14.71 -2.77
C PHE A 264 25.69 16.16 -2.33
N LEU A 265 25.37 16.49 -1.07
CA LEU A 265 25.62 17.81 -0.50
C LEU A 265 27.13 18.13 -0.46
N LEU A 266 27.97 17.16 -0.11
CA LEU A 266 29.43 17.31 -0.13
C LEU A 266 29.95 17.56 -1.55
N CYS A 267 29.46 16.83 -2.55
CA CYS A 267 29.80 17.08 -3.96
C CYS A 267 29.42 18.49 -4.40
N VAL A 268 28.20 18.94 -4.07
CA VAL A 268 27.75 20.31 -4.38
C VAL A 268 28.65 21.35 -3.70
N MET A 269 28.97 21.16 -2.42
CA MET A 269 29.87 22.05 -1.69
C MET A 269 31.28 22.10 -2.30
N ILE A 270 31.83 20.95 -2.70
CA ILE A 270 33.12 20.87 -3.38
C ILE A 270 33.07 21.65 -4.70
N VAL A 271 32.04 21.45 -5.52
CA VAL A 271 31.87 22.18 -6.79
C VAL A 271 31.80 23.69 -6.54
N LEU A 272 31.03 24.14 -5.55
CA LEU A 272 30.90 25.56 -5.20
C LEU A 272 32.22 26.18 -4.69
N ILE A 273 33.09 25.38 -4.04
CA ILE A 273 34.41 25.83 -3.59
C ILE A 273 35.42 25.86 -4.75
N VAL A 274 35.36 24.88 -5.65
CA VAL A 274 36.30 24.74 -6.79
C VAL A 274 36.00 25.75 -7.91
N GLN A 275 34.73 26.01 -8.21
CA GLN A 275 34.31 26.91 -9.30
C GLN A 275 34.96 28.32 -9.24
N PRO A 276 35.03 29.01 -8.09
CA PRO A 276 35.69 30.31 -7.98
C PRO A 276 37.21 30.25 -8.16
N HIS A 277 37.85 29.15 -7.76
CA HIS A 277 39.31 28.97 -7.87
C HIS A 277 39.76 28.58 -9.29
N PHE A 278 38.88 27.93 -10.04
CA PHE A 278 39.17 27.47 -11.40
C PHE A 278 38.10 27.94 -12.40
N PRO A 279 37.98 29.26 -12.66
CA PRO A 279 36.94 29.82 -13.52
C PRO A 279 37.04 29.39 -15.00
N TYR A 280 38.13 28.71 -15.39
CA TYR A 280 38.42 28.31 -16.78
C TYR A 280 38.34 26.79 -17.02
N ILE A 281 37.94 25.97 -16.04
CA ILE A 281 37.87 24.50 -16.20
C ILE A 281 36.87 24.04 -17.29
N PHE A 282 35.86 24.85 -17.61
CA PHE A 282 34.90 24.58 -18.69
C PHE A 282 35.27 25.23 -20.04
N LEU A 283 36.41 25.90 -20.13
CA LEU A 283 36.94 26.44 -21.39
C LEU A 283 37.83 25.37 -22.03
N GLU A 284 37.21 24.29 -22.48
CA GLU A 284 37.83 23.40 -23.44
C GLU A 284 37.99 24.19 -24.74
N LYS A 285 39.17 24.80 -24.88
CA LYS A 285 39.66 25.30 -26.16
C LYS A 285 39.56 24.13 -27.13
N GLN A 286 38.75 24.26 -28.17
CA GLN A 286 38.76 23.35 -29.31
C GLN A 286 40.22 23.12 -29.70
N MET A 287 40.77 21.94 -29.41
CA MET A 287 41.97 21.48 -30.10
C MET A 287 41.54 21.09 -31.51
N ILE A 288 41.37 22.12 -32.34
CA ILE A 288 41.32 21.98 -33.79
C ILE A 288 42.69 21.42 -34.17
N PHE A 289 42.74 20.12 -34.40
CA PHE A 289 43.85 19.47 -35.07
C PHE A 289 43.85 20.01 -36.51
N THR A 290 44.71 20.98 -36.80
CA THR A 290 44.99 21.40 -38.17
C THR A 290 45.75 20.27 -38.86
N PRO A 291 45.22 19.61 -39.91
CA PRO A 291 46.02 18.73 -40.74
C PRO A 291 46.87 19.62 -41.64
N GLU A 292 48.17 19.66 -41.37
CA GLU A 292 49.17 20.15 -42.29
C GLU A 292 49.24 19.18 -43.49
N GLU A 293 49.42 19.76 -44.67
CA GLU A 293 49.48 19.08 -45.97
C GLU A 293 50.44 17.88 -45.98
N SER A 294 49.99 16.75 -46.50
CA SER A 294 50.84 15.93 -47.35
C SER A 294 50.02 15.27 -48.44
N GLU A 295 50.16 15.83 -49.64
CA GLU A 295 49.80 15.25 -50.92
C GLU A 295 50.48 13.88 -51.08
N ALA A 296 49.81 12.78 -50.77
CA ALA A 296 50.33 11.44 -51.05
C ALA A 296 49.27 10.34 -51.11
N GLU A 297 48.06 10.59 -51.61
CA GLU A 297 47.11 9.50 -51.89
C GLU A 297 46.12 9.84 -53.00
N LYS A 298 46.64 10.35 -54.11
CA LYS A 298 45.95 10.39 -55.41
C LYS A 298 46.77 9.68 -56.47
N GLN A 299 47.12 8.41 -56.22
CA GLN A 299 47.56 7.50 -57.27
C GLN A 299 47.19 6.05 -56.92
N MET A 300 45.92 5.69 -57.09
CA MET A 300 45.55 4.34 -57.57
C MET A 300 44.08 4.27 -57.98
N GLU A 301 43.60 5.31 -58.67
CA GLU A 301 42.37 5.23 -59.46
C GLU A 301 42.77 5.17 -60.94
N LYS A 302 43.25 4.00 -61.37
CA LYS A 302 43.32 3.53 -62.77
C LYS A 302 43.91 2.12 -62.84
N GLY A 303 43.06 1.15 -62.53
CA GLY A 303 43.19 -0.24 -63.00
C GLY A 303 41.82 -0.64 -63.52
N GLU A 304 41.69 -0.73 -64.83
CA GLU A 304 40.44 -0.84 -65.58
C GLU A 304 39.61 -2.08 -65.23
N MET A 305 38.34 -1.85 -64.88
CA MET A 305 37.17 -2.27 -65.64
C MET A 305 37.37 -3.49 -66.57
N LYS A 306 36.89 -4.67 -66.13
CA LYS A 306 36.33 -5.70 -67.02
C LYS A 306 35.56 -6.77 -66.24
N GLY A 307 34.28 -6.90 -66.53
CA GLY A 307 33.44 -8.05 -66.15
C GLY A 307 32.07 -7.65 -65.60
N GLU A 308 31.16 -7.21 -66.48
CA GLU A 308 29.73 -7.19 -66.20
C GLU A 308 29.13 -8.61 -66.26
N GLU A 309 28.06 -8.79 -65.48
CA GLU A 309 27.06 -9.87 -65.49
C GLU A 309 27.50 -11.28 -65.05
N LYS A 310 27.10 -11.72 -63.85
CA LYS A 310 25.79 -12.38 -63.60
C LYS A 310 25.68 -12.97 -62.19
N ILE A 311 24.44 -12.93 -61.68
CA ILE A 311 23.80 -13.77 -60.66
C ILE A 311 23.78 -13.21 -59.24
N GLU A 312 22.55 -12.79 -58.89
CA GLU A 312 21.97 -12.67 -57.56
C GLU A 312 22.33 -13.86 -56.67
N GLU A 313 22.89 -13.60 -55.50
CA GLU A 313 22.58 -14.24 -54.21
C GLU A 313 23.65 -13.84 -53.19
N LYS A 314 23.25 -13.79 -51.91
CA LYS A 314 24.03 -13.38 -50.72
C LYS A 314 23.93 -11.90 -50.32
N LYS A 315 22.69 -11.50 -50.02
CA LYS A 315 22.42 -10.75 -48.79
C LYS A 315 21.69 -11.68 -47.82
N GLU A 316 22.43 -12.48 -47.07
CA GLU A 316 21.96 -13.07 -45.82
C GLU A 316 23.16 -13.73 -45.12
N ALA A 317 23.71 -13.03 -44.12
CA ALA A 317 24.63 -13.58 -43.14
C ALA A 317 24.76 -12.59 -41.97
N LYS A 318 23.66 -12.41 -41.24
CA LYS A 318 23.64 -12.19 -39.78
C LYS A 318 22.18 -12.11 -39.30
N LYS A 319 21.52 -13.26 -39.24
CA LYS A 319 20.35 -13.50 -38.40
C LYS A 319 20.52 -14.91 -37.86
N GLU A 320 20.87 -14.98 -36.58
CA GLU A 320 20.82 -16.09 -35.62
C GLU A 320 21.69 -15.62 -34.44
N PRO A 321 21.09 -15.43 -33.25
CA PRO A 321 20.43 -16.50 -32.51
C PRO A 321 18.97 -16.14 -32.17
N GLU A 322 18.04 -16.71 -32.91
CA GLU A 322 16.60 -16.74 -32.53
C GLU A 322 16.07 -18.18 -32.58
N SER A 323 16.66 -19.09 -33.36
CA SER A 323 16.26 -20.49 -33.47
C SER A 323 16.64 -21.37 -32.27
N GLU A 324 17.78 -21.14 -31.61
CA GLU A 324 18.16 -21.91 -30.41
C GLU A 324 17.33 -21.55 -29.17
N LYS A 325 16.67 -20.38 -29.16
CA LYS A 325 15.78 -19.96 -28.06
C LYS A 325 14.36 -20.47 -28.20
N GLU A 326 13.84 -20.51 -29.43
CA GLU A 326 12.51 -21.09 -29.69
C GLU A 326 12.53 -22.62 -29.47
N GLU A 327 13.64 -23.32 -29.77
CA GLU A 327 13.79 -24.76 -29.44
C GLU A 327 14.02 -25.04 -27.94
N GLU A 328 14.49 -24.06 -27.15
CA GLU A 328 14.58 -24.18 -25.68
C GLU A 328 13.23 -23.88 -25.01
N GLU A 329 12.50 -22.86 -25.48
CA GLU A 329 11.15 -22.53 -24.99
C GLU A 329 10.13 -23.63 -25.32
N GLU A 330 10.17 -24.24 -26.52
CA GLU A 330 9.27 -25.36 -26.85
C GLU A 330 9.56 -26.62 -26.00
N LYS A 331 10.78 -26.81 -25.51
CA LYS A 331 11.14 -27.94 -24.63
C LYS A 331 10.74 -27.70 -23.18
N GLU A 332 10.86 -26.47 -22.69
CA GLU A 332 10.36 -26.11 -21.36
C GLU A 332 8.82 -26.20 -21.31
N GLU A 333 8.12 -25.80 -22.38
CA GLU A 333 6.65 -25.97 -22.47
C GLU A 333 6.21 -27.44 -22.61
N GLU A 334 7.04 -28.32 -23.18
CA GLU A 334 6.74 -29.76 -23.27
C GLU A 334 7.00 -30.47 -21.93
N GLU A 335 8.05 -30.10 -21.20
CA GLU A 335 8.33 -30.61 -19.84
C GLU A 335 7.28 -30.14 -18.81
N GLU A 336 6.85 -28.87 -18.84
CA GLU A 336 5.77 -28.39 -17.94
C GLU A 336 4.45 -29.12 -18.18
N ARG A 337 4.19 -29.56 -19.43
CA ARG A 337 2.96 -30.27 -19.79
C ARG A 337 2.98 -31.74 -19.40
N GLU A 338 4.15 -32.37 -19.44
CA GLU A 338 4.34 -33.73 -18.92
C GLU A 338 4.23 -33.74 -17.38
N GLU A 339 4.72 -32.71 -16.68
CA GLU A 339 4.54 -32.57 -15.23
C GLU A 339 3.06 -32.33 -14.84
N GLU A 340 2.30 -31.54 -15.60
CA GLU A 340 0.86 -31.36 -15.35
C GLU A 340 0.04 -32.65 -15.62
N GLU A 341 0.42 -33.44 -16.63
CA GLU A 341 -0.24 -34.73 -16.90
C GLU A 341 0.08 -35.79 -15.82
N GLU A 342 1.29 -35.80 -15.26
CA GLU A 342 1.64 -36.68 -14.13
C GLU A 342 0.92 -36.27 -12.83
N GLU A 343 0.74 -34.98 -12.55
CA GLU A 343 -0.03 -34.50 -11.39
C GLU A 343 -1.53 -34.84 -11.51
N GLU A 344 -2.12 -34.75 -12.70
CA GLU A 344 -3.52 -35.15 -12.93
C GLU A 344 -3.72 -36.68 -12.78
N GLU A 345 -2.76 -37.51 -13.22
CA GLU A 345 -2.82 -38.97 -13.02
C GLU A 345 -2.67 -39.36 -11.53
N GLU A 346 -1.83 -38.66 -10.75
CA GLU A 346 -1.72 -38.89 -9.31
C GLU A 346 -2.99 -38.48 -8.54
N GLU A 347 -3.66 -37.38 -8.93
CA GLU A 347 -4.94 -36.98 -8.32
C GLU A 347 -6.08 -37.98 -8.65
N GLU A 348 -6.13 -38.52 -9.87
CA GLU A 348 -7.12 -39.55 -10.23
C GLU A 348 -6.87 -40.88 -9.46
N GLU A 349 -5.61 -41.29 -9.25
CA GLU A 349 -5.30 -42.48 -8.43
C GLU A 349 -5.66 -42.29 -6.95
N GLU A 350 -5.45 -41.09 -6.38
CA GLU A 350 -5.85 -40.78 -5.00
C GLU A 350 -7.39 -40.77 -4.82
N GLU A 351 -8.14 -40.24 -5.81
CA GLU A 351 -9.61 -40.28 -5.77
C GLU A 351 -10.16 -41.72 -5.89
N GLU A 352 -9.55 -42.58 -6.72
CA GLU A 352 -9.94 -44.00 -6.81
C GLU A 352 -9.64 -44.78 -5.52
N GLU A 353 -8.52 -44.50 -4.84
CA GLU A 353 -8.20 -45.11 -3.53
C GLU A 353 -9.16 -44.67 -2.42
N GLU A 354 -9.59 -43.40 -2.40
CA GLU A 354 -10.59 -42.90 -1.44
C GLU A 354 -11.98 -43.52 -1.68
N GLU A 355 -12.39 -43.75 -2.93
CA GLU A 355 -13.66 -44.43 -3.25
C GLU A 355 -13.63 -45.94 -2.88
N GLU A 356 -12.49 -46.60 -2.98
CA GLU A 356 -12.33 -48.01 -2.54
C GLU A 356 -12.34 -48.16 -1.02
N GLU A 357 -11.80 -47.19 -0.27
CA GLU A 357 -11.87 -47.16 1.21
C GLU A 357 -13.29 -46.85 1.73
N GLU A 358 -14.07 -46.04 1.02
CA GLU A 358 -15.45 -45.71 1.43
C GLU A 358 -16.45 -46.85 1.13
N SER A 359 -16.09 -47.79 0.26
CA SER A 359 -16.92 -48.93 -0.16
C SER A 359 -16.65 -50.25 0.58
N SER A 360 -15.62 -50.29 1.44
CA SER A 360 -15.20 -51.45 2.27
C SER A 360 -15.67 -51.35 3.73
#